data_AF-A0A931UHN9-F1
#
_entry.id   AF-A0A931UHN9-F1
#
_cell.length_a   1.000
_cell.length_b   1.000
_cell.length_c   1.000
_cell.angle_alpha   90.00
_cell.angle_beta   90.00
_cell.angle_gamma   90.00
#
_symmetry.space_group_name_H-M   'P 1'
#
loop_
_entity.id
_entity.type
_entity.pdbx_description
1 polymer ?
#
loop_
_entity_poly.entity_id
_entity_poly.type
_entity_poly.pdbx_seq_one_letter_code
_entity_poly.pdbx_strand_id
1 'polypeptide(L)'
;MNPITPIINGLKITLAHLFKKPVTLQYPDERPKVAERFRGLHALKVSHSKAKCVACYLCPTVCPAKCITVEAGEDASHDKFAARYEIDMLRCIFCGYCVEACPVDALKMTGEFELANYRREDFIYTKERLLEKK
;
A
#
# COMPACT_ATOMS: atom_id res chain seq x y z
N MET A 1 39.23 39.34 -2.96
CA MET A 1 38.59 38.03 -3.23
C MET A 1 38.22 38.01 -4.70
N ASN A 2 38.77 37.10 -5.50
CA ASN A 2 38.60 37.14 -6.95
C ASN A 2 37.21 36.55 -7.31
N PRO A 3 36.30 37.29 -7.97
CA PRO A 3 34.90 36.88 -8.14
C PRO A 3 34.70 35.65 -9.04
N ILE A 4 35.73 35.26 -9.81
CA ILE A 4 35.66 34.18 -10.80
C ILE A 4 35.95 32.79 -10.19
N THR A 5 36.74 32.72 -9.12
CA THR A 5 37.09 31.48 -8.42
C THR A 5 35.89 30.60 -8.02
N PRO A 6 34.79 31.14 -7.43
CA PRO A 6 33.61 30.33 -7.13
C PRO A 6 32.92 29.76 -8.39
N ILE A 7 32.92 30.49 -9.51
CA ILE A 7 32.31 30.03 -10.77
C ILE A 7 33.08 28.83 -11.33
N ILE A 8 34.42 28.92 -11.35
CA ILE A 8 35.29 27.83 -11.82
C ILE A 8 35.13 26.59 -10.94
N ASN A 9 35.06 26.77 -9.61
CA ASN A 9 34.85 25.66 -8.68
C ASN A 9 33.50 24.97 -8.91
N GLY A 10 32.43 25.73 -9.19
CA GLY A 10 31.12 25.17 -9.54
C GLY A 10 31.17 24.38 -10.85
N LEU A 11 31.74 24.96 -11.91
CA LEU A 11 31.88 24.29 -13.22
C LEU A 11 32.71 23.00 -13.12
N LYS A 12 33.76 22.98 -12.29
CA LYS A 12 34.56 21.78 -12.04
C LYS A 12 33.73 20.65 -11.45
N ILE A 13 32.82 20.95 -10.52
CA ILE A 13 31.91 19.97 -9.92
C ILE A 13 30.91 19.47 -10.98
N THR A 14 30.34 20.35 -11.79
CA THR A 14 29.42 19.97 -12.88
C THR A 14 30.10 19.07 -13.90
N LEU A 15 31.31 19.43 -14.35
CA LEU A 15 32.10 18.62 -15.29
C LEU A 15 32.43 17.25 -14.69
N ALA A 16 32.76 17.18 -13.40
CA ALA A 16 32.99 15.91 -12.71
C ALA A 16 31.73 15.02 -12.65
N HIS A 17 30.52 15.60 -12.59
CA HIS A 17 29.28 14.81 -12.62
C HIS A 17 28.87 14.36 -14.02
N LEU A 18 29.27 15.08 -15.08
CA LEU A 18 29.00 14.70 -16.47
C LEU A 18 29.56 13.32 -16.83
N PHE A 19 30.70 12.95 -16.25
CA PHE A 19 31.36 11.66 -16.49
C PHE A 19 31.02 10.57 -15.48
N LYS A 20 30.15 10.82 -14.49
CA LYS A 20 29.70 9.79 -13.55
C LYS A 20 28.57 8.96 -14.16
N LYS A 21 28.53 7.66 -13.82
CA LYS A 21 27.40 6.80 -14.18
C LYS A 21 26.11 7.33 -13.54
N PRO A 22 24.99 7.43 -14.28
CA PRO A 22 23.72 7.87 -13.72
C PRO A 22 23.18 6.85 -12.71
N VAL A 23 22.50 7.35 -11.69
CA VAL A 23 21.84 6.54 -10.64
C VAL A 23 20.39 6.13 -11.01
N THR A 24 19.98 6.40 -12.25
CA THR A 24 18.63 6.16 -12.76
C THR A 24 18.35 4.68 -12.98
N LEU A 25 17.11 4.25 -12.73
CA LEU A 25 16.57 2.95 -13.11
C LEU A 25 15.70 3.09 -14.36
N GLN A 26 15.78 2.15 -15.29
CA GLN A 26 14.94 2.14 -16.50
C GLN A 26 13.58 1.49 -16.22
N TYR A 27 12.65 2.22 -15.61
CA TYR A 27 11.29 1.73 -15.35
C TYR A 27 10.48 1.67 -16.66
N PRO A 28 9.69 0.61 -16.93
CA PRO A 28 9.24 -0.46 -16.03
C PRO A 28 10.09 -1.74 -15.99
N ASP A 29 11.12 -1.84 -16.83
CA ASP A 29 11.94 -3.06 -16.97
C ASP A 29 12.83 -3.29 -15.73
N GLU A 30 13.41 -2.22 -15.20
CA GLU A 30 14.16 -2.22 -13.94
C GLU A 30 13.32 -1.60 -12.82
N ARG A 31 12.96 -2.40 -11.83
CA ARG A 31 12.13 -1.98 -10.69
C ARG A 31 12.94 -1.81 -9.41
N PRO A 32 12.64 -0.78 -8.59
CA PRO A 32 13.27 -0.64 -7.29
C PRO A 32 12.87 -1.81 -6.38
N LYS A 33 13.83 -2.32 -5.60
CA LYS A 33 13.53 -3.31 -4.55
C LYS A 33 12.86 -2.60 -3.38
N VAL A 34 11.60 -2.92 -3.13
CA VAL A 34 10.88 -2.41 -1.96
C VAL A 34 11.34 -3.13 -0.69
N ALA A 35 11.31 -2.43 0.43
CA ALA A 35 11.60 -3.03 1.73
C ALA A 35 10.51 -4.05 2.12
N GLU A 36 10.84 -5.04 2.94
CA GLU A 36 9.89 -6.06 3.40
C GLU A 36 8.69 -5.46 4.15
N ARG A 37 8.92 -4.38 4.91
CA ARG A 37 7.87 -3.67 5.68
C ARG A 37 7.23 -2.52 4.90
N PHE A 38 7.36 -2.50 3.57
CA PHE A 38 6.74 -1.50 2.73
C PHE A 38 5.21 -1.54 2.86
N ARG A 39 4.59 -0.36 2.82
CA ARG A 39 3.15 -0.17 2.98
C ARG A 39 2.51 0.16 1.64
N GLY A 40 2.23 -0.88 0.84
CA GLY A 40 1.56 -0.78 -0.45
C GLY A 40 0.09 -1.17 -0.39
N LEU A 41 -0.37 -1.98 -1.36
CA LEU A 41 -1.75 -2.43 -1.45
C LEU A 41 -2.17 -3.27 -0.24
N HIS A 42 -3.40 -3.09 0.21
CA HIS A 42 -3.99 -3.92 1.26
C HIS A 42 -4.36 -5.30 0.71
N ALA A 43 -4.09 -6.36 1.45
CA ALA A 43 -4.50 -7.71 1.12
C ALA A 43 -5.12 -8.43 2.33
N LEU A 44 -6.26 -9.07 2.10
CA LEU A 44 -6.94 -9.94 3.04
C LEU A 44 -6.36 -11.36 2.96
N LYS A 45 -5.84 -11.84 4.08
CA LYS A 45 -5.28 -13.20 4.19
C LYS A 45 -6.40 -14.24 4.20
N VAL A 46 -6.10 -15.39 3.57
CA VAL A 46 -7.00 -16.55 3.52
C VAL A 46 -6.47 -17.65 4.44
N SER A 47 -7.37 -18.35 5.14
CA SER A 47 -7.07 -19.54 5.94
C SER A 47 -8.10 -20.62 5.65
N HIS A 48 -7.66 -21.86 5.42
CA HIS A 48 -8.52 -23.04 5.18
C HIS A 48 -9.72 -22.77 4.25
N SER A 49 -9.49 -22.04 3.14
CA SER A 49 -10.47 -21.64 2.10
C SER A 49 -11.43 -20.48 2.42
N LYS A 50 -11.38 -19.87 3.61
CA LYS A 50 -12.15 -18.66 3.95
C LYS A 50 -11.23 -17.48 4.25
N ALA A 51 -11.74 -16.26 4.09
CA ALA A 51 -11.02 -15.06 4.54
C ALA A 51 -10.83 -15.11 6.07
N LYS A 52 -9.64 -14.75 6.57
CA LYS A 52 -9.36 -14.71 8.02
C LYS A 52 -10.17 -13.66 8.79
N CYS A 53 -10.80 -12.70 8.10
CA CYS A 53 -11.50 -11.59 8.74
C CYS A 53 -12.79 -12.03 9.43
N VAL A 54 -12.87 -11.81 10.74
CA VAL A 54 -14.02 -12.13 11.62
C VAL A 54 -14.99 -10.96 11.83
N ALA A 55 -14.87 -9.90 11.01
CA ALA A 55 -15.70 -8.69 11.11
C ALA A 55 -15.78 -8.09 12.52
N CYS A 56 -14.64 -7.94 13.21
CA CYS A 56 -14.56 -7.37 14.56
C CYS A 56 -14.64 -5.83 14.63
N TYR A 57 -14.71 -5.16 13.47
CA TYR A 57 -14.80 -3.69 13.34
C TYR A 57 -13.62 -2.86 13.92
N LEU A 58 -12.54 -3.48 14.39
CA LEU A 58 -11.36 -2.74 14.87
C LEU A 58 -10.68 -1.91 13.76
N CYS A 59 -10.56 -2.48 12.55
CA CYS A 59 -9.91 -1.80 11.42
C CYS A 59 -10.64 -0.52 10.95
N PRO A 60 -11.98 -0.47 10.77
CA PRO A 60 -12.66 0.79 10.45
C PRO A 60 -12.63 1.78 11.62
N THR A 61 -12.64 1.31 12.87
CA THR A 61 -12.57 2.18 14.05
C THR A 61 -11.22 2.87 14.19
N VAL A 62 -10.10 2.16 13.98
CA VAL A 62 -8.75 2.73 14.08
C VAL A 62 -8.37 3.57 12.84
N CYS A 63 -9.09 3.41 11.72
CA CYS A 63 -8.75 4.08 10.47
C CYS A 63 -8.89 5.61 10.61
N PRO A 64 -7.78 6.37 10.54
CA PRO A 64 -7.85 7.83 10.73
C PRO A 64 -8.63 8.52 9.60
N ALA A 65 -8.62 7.95 8.40
CA ALA A 65 -9.33 8.47 7.23
C ALA A 65 -10.76 7.93 7.08
N LYS A 66 -11.20 7.03 7.98
CA LYS A 66 -12.52 6.36 7.93
C LYS A 66 -12.86 5.82 6.53
N CYS A 67 -11.89 5.17 5.88
CA CYS A 67 -12.00 4.68 4.49
C CYS A 67 -12.41 3.22 4.37
N ILE A 68 -12.56 2.50 5.48
CA ILE A 68 -12.90 1.07 5.52
C ILE A 68 -14.38 0.92 5.87
N THR A 69 -15.11 0.14 5.07
CA THR A 69 -16.50 -0.25 5.33
C THR A 69 -16.52 -1.76 5.57
N VAL A 70 -17.14 -2.18 6.67
CA VAL A 70 -17.28 -3.59 7.03
C VAL A 70 -18.75 -3.86 7.35
N GLU A 71 -19.29 -4.97 6.86
CA GLU A 71 -20.58 -5.51 7.29
C GLU A 71 -20.40 -6.98 7.63
N ALA A 72 -20.90 -7.38 8.79
CA ALA A 72 -20.79 -8.75 9.29
C ALA A 72 -21.92 -9.62 8.74
N GLY A 73 -21.58 -10.84 8.33
CA GLY A 73 -22.52 -11.93 8.11
C GLY A 73 -22.27 -13.04 9.12
N GLU A 74 -23.21 -13.97 9.18
CA GLU A 74 -23.17 -15.14 10.05
C GLU A 74 -23.43 -16.39 9.20
N ASP A 75 -22.60 -17.41 9.34
CA ASP A 75 -22.76 -18.66 8.59
C ASP A 75 -23.62 -19.68 9.35
N ALA A 76 -23.87 -20.84 8.74
CA ALA A 76 -24.70 -21.89 9.33
C ALA A 76 -24.11 -22.48 10.64
N SER A 77 -22.82 -22.25 10.90
CA SER A 77 -22.15 -22.64 12.14
C SER A 77 -22.17 -21.53 13.20
N HIS A 78 -22.90 -20.44 12.95
CA HIS A 78 -22.89 -19.21 13.76
C HIS A 78 -21.53 -18.49 13.82
N ASP A 79 -20.63 -18.79 12.87
CA ASP A 79 -19.35 -18.09 12.77
C ASP A 79 -19.53 -16.75 12.05
N LYS A 80 -18.95 -15.70 12.64
CA LYS A 80 -18.95 -14.35 12.04
C LYS A 80 -17.92 -14.25 10.93
N PHE A 81 -18.33 -13.66 9.81
CA PHE A 81 -17.44 -13.32 8.70
C PHE A 81 -17.74 -11.93 8.16
N ALA A 82 -16.80 -11.33 7.44
CA ALA A 82 -17.07 -10.08 6.71
C ALA A 82 -17.89 -10.39 5.44
N ALA A 83 -19.20 -10.12 5.48
CA ALA A 83 -20.07 -10.20 4.31
C ALA A 83 -19.70 -9.14 3.28
N ARG A 84 -19.44 -7.92 3.77
CA ARG A 84 -18.90 -6.81 3.00
C ARG A 84 -17.60 -6.33 3.63
N TYR A 85 -16.59 -6.12 2.81
CA TYR A 85 -15.35 -5.48 3.22
C TYR A 85 -14.86 -4.62 2.07
N GLU A 86 -14.83 -3.31 2.25
CA GLU A 86 -14.42 -2.37 1.21
C GLU A 86 -13.41 -1.38 1.76
N ILE A 87 -12.43 -1.01 0.94
CA ILE A 87 -11.50 0.08 1.22
C ILE A 87 -11.60 1.11 0.09
N ASP A 88 -11.89 2.36 0.46
CA ASP A 88 -11.79 3.50 -0.45
C ASP A 88 -10.32 3.96 -0.55
N MET A 89 -9.67 3.59 -1.65
CA MET A 89 -8.26 3.86 -1.88
C MET A 89 -7.96 5.33 -2.16
N LEU A 90 -8.97 6.16 -2.47
CA LEU A 90 -8.78 7.61 -2.62
C LEU A 90 -8.75 8.34 -1.29
N ARG A 91 -9.29 7.72 -0.23
CA ARG A 91 -9.23 8.25 1.14
C ARG A 91 -8.14 7.62 1.98
N CYS A 92 -7.69 6.41 1.64
CA CYS A 92 -6.67 5.72 2.40
C CYS A 92 -5.32 6.47 2.41
N ILE A 93 -4.73 6.62 3.59
CA ILE A 93 -3.42 7.28 3.77
C ILE A 93 -2.25 6.29 3.95
N PHE A 94 -2.49 4.99 3.76
CA PHE A 94 -1.46 3.94 3.81
C PHE A 94 -0.63 3.91 5.12
N CYS A 95 -1.23 4.30 6.24
CA CYS A 95 -0.55 4.35 7.55
C CYS A 95 -0.24 2.95 8.14
N GLY A 96 -1.05 1.94 7.82
CA GLY A 96 -0.89 0.57 8.33
C GLY A 96 -1.57 0.27 9.67
N TYR A 97 -2.27 1.22 10.30
CA TYR A 97 -2.95 0.99 11.59
C TYR A 97 -3.99 -0.13 11.55
N CYS A 98 -4.66 -0.32 10.41
CA CYS A 98 -5.60 -1.42 10.22
C CYS A 98 -4.93 -2.80 10.28
N VAL A 99 -3.66 -2.92 9.90
CA VAL A 99 -2.88 -4.17 10.01
C VAL A 99 -2.48 -4.41 11.46
N GLU A 100 -1.98 -3.38 12.14
CA GLU A 100 -1.54 -3.48 13.55
C GLU A 100 -2.71 -3.72 14.51
N ALA A 101 -3.88 -3.14 14.25
CA ALA A 101 -5.06 -3.30 15.08
C ALA A 101 -5.80 -4.62 14.85
N CYS A 102 -5.46 -5.40 13.81
CA CYS A 102 -6.20 -6.61 13.49
C CYS A 102 -5.84 -7.74 14.48
N PRO A 103 -6.78 -8.23 15.31
CA PRO A 103 -6.46 -9.20 16.37
C PRO A 103 -6.17 -10.61 15.82
N VAL A 104 -6.61 -10.89 14.59
CA VAL A 104 -6.47 -12.21 13.94
C VAL A 104 -5.51 -12.17 12.75
N ASP A 105 -4.79 -11.04 12.57
CA ASP A 105 -3.87 -10.84 11.44
C ASP A 105 -4.54 -11.18 10.10
N ALA A 106 -5.74 -10.64 9.87
CA ALA A 106 -6.51 -10.88 8.65
C ALA A 106 -6.13 -9.94 7.49
N LEU A 107 -5.49 -8.81 7.79
CA LEU A 107 -5.13 -7.79 6.82
C LEU A 107 -3.61 -7.60 6.83
N LYS A 108 -2.99 -7.51 5.66
CA LYS A 108 -1.59 -7.10 5.49
C LYS A 108 -1.48 -6.00 4.44
N MET A 109 -0.33 -5.32 4.43
CA MET A 109 0.06 -4.47 3.30
C MET A 109 1.11 -5.22 2.47
N THR A 110 1.00 -5.14 1.15
CA THR A 110 1.90 -5.77 0.21
C THR A 110 2.97 -4.80 -0.29
N GLY A 111 3.89 -5.30 -1.10
CA GLY A 111 4.87 -4.49 -1.84
C GLY A 111 4.29 -3.77 -3.06
N GLU A 112 3.02 -4.00 -3.42
CA GLU A 112 2.45 -3.42 -4.64
C GLU A 112 2.13 -1.93 -4.44
N PHE A 113 2.71 -1.08 -5.28
CA PHE A 113 2.50 0.38 -5.27
C PHE A 113 1.92 0.92 -6.59
N GLU A 114 1.82 0.09 -7.61
CA GLU A 114 1.32 0.44 -8.95
C GLU A 114 -0.22 0.39 -8.98
N LEU A 115 -0.88 1.28 -8.24
CA LEU A 115 -2.32 1.22 -7.96
C LEU A 115 -3.16 2.21 -8.79
N ALA A 116 -2.58 2.77 -9.87
CA ALA A 116 -3.28 3.72 -10.72
C ALA A 116 -4.47 3.05 -11.43
N ASN A 117 -5.63 3.69 -11.39
CA ASN A 117 -6.83 3.32 -12.14
C ASN A 117 -7.37 4.55 -12.88
N TYR A 118 -8.26 4.35 -13.85
CA TYR A 118 -8.77 5.41 -14.73
C TYR A 118 -10.00 6.13 -14.20
N ARG A 119 -10.85 5.44 -13.41
CA ARG A 119 -12.12 5.98 -12.91
C ARG A 119 -12.13 6.00 -11.39
N ARG A 120 -12.94 6.90 -10.82
CA ARG A 120 -13.08 7.03 -9.36
C ARG A 120 -13.63 5.74 -8.73
N GLU A 121 -14.60 5.12 -9.39
CA GLU A 121 -15.25 3.89 -8.94
C GLU A 121 -14.26 2.72 -8.80
N ASP A 122 -13.23 2.67 -9.65
CA ASP A 122 -12.21 1.63 -9.64
C ASP A 122 -11.32 1.68 -8.38
N PHE A 123 -11.37 2.76 -7.60
CA PHE A 123 -10.63 2.90 -6.34
C PHE A 123 -11.41 2.41 -5.11
N ILE A 124 -12.64 1.94 -5.29
CA ILE A 124 -13.36 1.21 -4.23
C ILE A 124 -12.98 -0.26 -4.33
N TYR A 125 -12.10 -0.70 -3.45
CA TYR A 125 -11.56 -2.05 -3.49
C TYR A 125 -12.46 -2.96 -2.64
N THR A 126 -13.18 -3.86 -3.30
CA THR A 126 -14.05 -4.83 -2.63
C THR A 126 -13.26 -5.97 -2.01
N LYS A 127 -13.94 -6.75 -1.16
CA LYS A 127 -13.40 -7.92 -0.48
C LYS A 127 -12.72 -8.85 -1.48
N GLU A 128 -13.38 -9.13 -2.59
CA GLU A 128 -12.92 -10.06 -3.63
C GLU A 128 -11.63 -9.58 -4.28
N ARG A 129 -11.49 -8.26 -4.49
CA ARG A 129 -10.25 -7.67 -5.03
C ARG A 129 -9.11 -7.69 -4.03
N LEU A 130 -9.42 -7.55 -2.74
CA LEU A 130 -8.44 -7.54 -1.65
C LEU A 130 -8.02 -8.96 -1.24
N LEU A 131 -8.77 -10.00 -1.59
CA LEU A 131 -8.39 -11.38 -1.26
C LEU A 131 -7.04 -11.72 -1.89
N GLU A 132 -6.12 -12.18 -1.03
CA GLU A 132 -4.82 -12.66 -1.48
C GLU A 132 -5.01 -13.83 -2.46
N LYS A 133 -4.54 -13.63 -3.70
CA LYS A 133 -4.47 -14.70 -4.70
C LYS A 133 -3.32 -15.61 -4.32
N LYS A 134 -3.60 -16.92 -4.22
CA LYS A 134 -2.58 -17.96 -3.98
C LYS A 134 -1.54 -17.97 -5.07
#